data_AF-A0A5C8CP01-F1
#
_entry.id   AF-A0A5C8CP01-F1
#
_cell.length_a   1.000
_cell.length_b   1.000
_cell.length_c   1.000
_cell.angle_alpha   90.00
_cell.angle_beta   90.00
_cell.angle_gamma   90.00
#
_symmetry.space_group_name_H-M   'P 1'
#
loop_
_entity.id
_entity.type
_entity.pdbx_description
1 polymer ?
#
loop_
_entity_poly.entity_id
_entity_poly.type
_entity_poly.pdbx_seq_one_letter_code
_entity_poly.pdbx_strand_id
1 'polypeptide(L)'
;MMSFIVGISNLLIGLAYAGLGLLSAWETISLHRYRGWSRFGIGFALMAASCGPHHLVHGWHVLQGASVSWPMLAVTLIGLPAGLTFVYLRFETVWGGQGDRSLTVSPQWVVLLVGILTLVAGWLSAWTFVESPDFSSPFQFLCRSSGAASDATSLWGGIDVASLDFAANVFVTITYGMVGWYLADHQARRYLTEGAWSLSGIALSGVFFTCAQMHFVNAVTPGDSLRLAVDLIGIPASVYFLWIVKQVHSDSVLDWNRRPLVGTAGLPARRSPWSADSSADRA
;
A
#
# COMPACT_ATOMS: atom_id res chain seq x y z
N MET A 1 -4.43 18.07 21.48
CA MET A 1 -3.19 17.28 21.35
C MET A 1 -3.37 16.12 20.37
N MET A 2 -4.32 15.22 20.60
CA MET A 2 -4.52 14.03 19.76
C MET A 2 -4.88 14.36 18.31
N SER A 3 -5.94 15.14 18.05
CA SER A 3 -6.33 15.54 16.68
C SER A 3 -5.20 16.26 15.92
N PHE A 4 -4.34 16.99 16.63
CA PHE A 4 -3.15 17.60 16.02
C PHE A 4 -2.14 16.55 15.55
N ILE A 5 -1.81 15.56 16.38
CA ILE A 5 -0.91 14.45 16.01
C ILE A 5 -1.49 13.65 14.84
N VAL A 6 -2.80 13.36 14.87
CA VAL A 6 -3.48 12.62 13.80
C VAL A 6 -3.46 13.42 12.49
N GLY A 7 -3.84 14.69 12.55
CA GLY A 7 -3.87 15.58 11.40
C GLY A 7 -2.49 15.71 10.75
N ILE A 8 -1.46 15.98 11.55
CA ILE A 8 -0.07 16.06 11.07
C ILE A 8 0.41 14.72 10.51
N SER A 9 0.12 13.59 11.16
CA SER A 9 0.54 12.27 10.67
C SER A 9 -0.09 11.95 9.32
N ASN A 10 -1.39 12.23 9.15
CA ASN A 10 -2.09 12.07 7.86
C ASN A 10 -1.53 13.01 6.79
N LEU A 11 -1.21 14.26 7.13
CA LEU A 11 -0.55 15.17 6.19
C LEU A 11 0.83 14.64 5.77
N LEU A 12 1.64 14.14 6.71
CA LEU A 12 2.96 13.59 6.40
C LEU A 12 2.86 12.34 5.52
N ILE A 13 1.92 11.43 5.81
CA ILE A 13 1.64 10.25 4.95
C ILE A 13 1.16 10.70 3.57
N GLY A 14 0.24 11.66 3.51
CA GLY A 14 -0.29 12.19 2.25
C GLY A 14 0.79 12.84 1.39
N LEU A 15 1.68 13.64 1.99
CA LEU A 15 2.84 14.22 1.30
C LEU A 15 3.82 13.15 0.85
N ALA A 16 4.07 12.15 1.68
CA ALA A 16 4.91 11.00 1.35
C ALA A 16 4.36 10.24 0.13
N TYR A 17 3.09 9.86 0.13
CA TYR A 17 2.47 9.14 -0.96
C TYR A 17 2.37 10.00 -2.22
N ALA A 18 1.93 11.25 -2.11
CA ALA A 18 1.90 12.17 -3.25
C ALA A 18 3.30 12.38 -3.84
N GLY A 19 4.32 12.58 -3.00
CA GLY A 19 5.72 12.71 -3.40
C GLY A 19 6.23 11.45 -4.10
N LEU A 20 5.93 10.27 -3.58
CA LEU A 20 6.24 8.99 -4.21
C LEU A 20 5.57 8.83 -5.58
N GLY A 21 4.31 9.25 -5.71
CA GLY A 21 3.59 9.24 -6.98
C GLY A 21 4.23 10.17 -8.01
N LEU A 22 4.60 11.37 -7.59
CA LEU A 22 5.29 12.34 -8.43
C LEU A 22 6.68 11.87 -8.83
N LEU A 23 7.45 11.27 -7.91
CA LEU A 23 8.76 10.69 -8.22
C LEU A 23 8.64 9.53 -9.22
N SER A 24 7.68 8.62 -9.01
CA SER A 24 7.43 7.50 -9.92
C SER A 24 6.99 7.97 -11.30
N ALA A 25 6.13 9.00 -11.37
CA ALA A 25 5.73 9.63 -12.62
C ALA A 25 6.93 10.31 -13.30
N TRP A 26 7.75 11.04 -12.54
CA TRP A 26 8.95 11.70 -13.05
C TRP A 26 9.98 10.71 -13.57
N GLU A 27 10.26 9.61 -12.87
CA GLU A 27 11.16 8.55 -13.35
C GLU A 27 10.61 7.91 -14.62
N THR A 28 9.32 7.60 -14.64
CA THR A 28 8.64 7.05 -15.81
C THR A 28 8.80 7.99 -17.01
N ILE A 29 8.55 9.28 -16.84
CA ILE A 29 8.62 10.29 -17.90
C ILE A 29 10.07 10.62 -18.28
N SER A 30 11.01 10.71 -17.35
CA SER A 30 12.39 11.09 -17.65
C SER A 30 13.16 9.94 -18.32
N LEU A 31 12.83 8.69 -17.96
CA LEU A 31 13.55 7.52 -18.43
C LEU A 31 12.86 6.81 -19.61
N HIS A 32 11.63 7.18 -20.00
CA HIS A 32 10.89 6.45 -21.06
C HIS A 32 11.66 6.35 -22.38
N ARG A 33 12.41 7.39 -22.76
CA ARG A 33 13.20 7.38 -24.01
C ARG A 33 14.35 6.38 -23.98
N TYR A 34 14.87 6.05 -22.80
CA TYR A 34 16.03 5.17 -22.62
C TYR A 34 15.65 3.76 -22.18
N ARG A 35 14.54 3.60 -21.46
CA ARG A 35 14.12 2.34 -20.81
C ARG A 35 12.72 1.88 -21.21
N GLY A 36 12.04 2.62 -22.09
CA GLY A 36 10.62 2.42 -22.36
C GLY A 36 9.73 2.83 -21.19
N TRP A 37 8.42 2.74 -21.39
CA TRP A 37 7.44 3.07 -20.36
C TRP A 37 7.43 2.02 -19.24
N SER A 38 7.73 2.43 -18.01
CA SER A 38 7.64 1.56 -16.84
C SER A 38 6.18 1.32 -16.47
N ARG A 39 5.65 0.14 -16.77
CA ARG A 39 4.27 -0.23 -16.40
C ARG A 39 4.07 -0.22 -14.88
N PHE A 40 5.07 -0.70 -14.14
CA PHE A 40 5.09 -0.60 -12.68
C PHE A 40 5.12 0.84 -12.21
N GLY A 41 5.98 1.69 -12.78
CA GLY A 41 6.08 3.11 -12.44
C GLY A 41 4.78 3.88 -12.71
N ILE A 42 4.10 3.58 -13.81
CA ILE A 42 2.77 4.13 -14.14
C ILE A 42 1.75 3.68 -13.10
N GLY A 43 1.66 2.38 -12.83
CA GLY A 43 0.66 1.84 -11.91
C GLY A 43 0.88 2.31 -10.47
N PHE A 44 2.13 2.37 -10.04
CA PHE A 44 2.50 2.90 -8.73
C PHE A 44 2.21 4.40 -8.63
N ALA A 45 2.47 5.19 -9.68
CA ALA A 45 2.13 6.60 -9.72
C ALA A 45 0.61 6.83 -9.63
N LEU A 46 -0.19 6.05 -10.36
CA LEU A 46 -1.64 6.11 -10.30
C LEU A 46 -2.17 5.77 -8.90
N MET A 47 -1.60 4.76 -8.25
CA MET A 47 -2.00 4.38 -6.89
C MET A 47 -1.62 5.42 -5.84
N ALA A 48 -0.41 5.93 -5.93
CA ALA A 48 0.04 7.02 -5.09
C ALA A 48 -0.80 8.30 -5.29
N ALA A 49 -1.27 8.55 -6.52
CA ALA A 49 -2.15 9.68 -6.84
C ALA A 49 -3.59 9.52 -6.33
N SER A 50 -4.08 8.30 -6.10
CA SER A 50 -5.38 8.10 -5.43
C SER A 50 -5.26 8.18 -3.90
N CYS A 51 -4.18 7.63 -3.32
CA CYS A 51 -4.02 7.59 -1.86
C CYS A 51 -3.42 8.88 -1.26
N GLY A 52 -2.44 9.50 -1.91
CA GLY A 52 -1.75 10.68 -1.37
C GLY A 52 -2.68 11.86 -1.12
N PRO A 53 -3.39 12.37 -2.14
CA PRO A 53 -4.39 13.43 -1.98
C PRO A 53 -5.49 13.09 -0.97
N HIS A 54 -5.91 11.82 -0.89
CA HIS A 54 -6.88 11.34 0.09
C HIS A 54 -6.38 11.59 1.53
N HIS A 55 -5.17 11.15 1.86
CA HIS A 55 -4.58 11.38 3.18
C HIS A 55 -4.36 12.86 3.49
N LEU A 56 -4.02 13.68 2.48
CA LEU A 56 -3.89 15.13 2.66
C LEU A 56 -5.21 15.78 3.06
N VAL A 57 -6.31 15.45 2.37
CA VAL A 57 -7.64 15.98 2.68
C VAL A 57 -8.08 15.56 4.08
N HIS A 58 -7.92 14.29 4.44
CA HIS A 58 -8.25 13.84 5.80
C HIS A 58 -7.38 14.51 6.86
N GLY A 59 -6.07 14.61 6.64
CA GLY A 59 -5.17 15.30 7.55
C GLY A 59 -5.61 16.75 7.78
N TRP A 60 -5.99 17.44 6.71
CA TRP A 60 -6.48 18.81 6.77
C TRP A 60 -7.79 18.95 7.54
N HIS A 61 -8.81 18.13 7.25
CA HIS A 61 -10.09 18.17 7.97
C HIS A 61 -9.93 17.85 9.45
N VAL A 62 -9.05 16.92 9.82
CA VAL A 62 -8.79 16.58 11.22
C VAL A 62 -8.12 17.74 11.95
N LEU A 63 -7.23 18.49 11.29
CA LEU A 63 -6.69 19.74 11.85
C LEU A 63 -7.74 20.84 12.00
N GLN A 64 -8.79 20.83 11.18
CA GLN A 64 -9.95 21.73 11.29
C GLN A 64 -10.97 21.33 12.36
N GLY A 65 -10.75 20.20 13.06
CA GLY A 65 -11.62 19.74 14.15
C GLY A 65 -12.56 18.60 13.78
N ALA A 66 -12.42 18.00 12.59
CA ALA A 66 -13.16 16.77 12.26
C ALA A 66 -12.74 15.61 13.20
N SER A 67 -13.69 14.77 13.56
CA SER A 67 -13.45 13.56 14.36
C SER A 67 -12.82 12.46 13.50
N VAL A 68 -12.04 11.59 14.16
CA VAL A 68 -11.47 10.38 13.57
C VAL A 68 -11.85 9.21 14.47
N SER A 69 -12.32 8.11 13.88
CA SER A 69 -12.59 6.89 14.63
C SER A 69 -11.29 6.32 15.20
N TRP A 70 -11.37 5.69 16.36
CA TRP A 70 -10.18 5.12 17.00
C TRP A 70 -9.54 3.99 16.17
N PRO A 71 -10.30 3.10 15.51
CA PRO A 71 -9.73 2.12 14.61
C PRO A 71 -8.99 2.75 13.44
N MET A 72 -9.53 3.82 12.83
CA MET A 72 -8.84 4.52 11.75
C MET A 72 -7.51 5.10 12.23
N LEU A 73 -7.50 5.74 13.40
CA LEU A 73 -6.27 6.23 14.02
C LEU A 73 -5.25 5.11 14.23
N ALA A 74 -5.68 3.99 14.83
CA ALA A 74 -4.79 2.88 15.12
C ALA A 74 -4.17 2.28 13.84
N VAL A 75 -4.97 2.06 12.79
CA VAL A 75 -4.46 1.57 11.50
C VAL A 75 -3.45 2.55 10.89
N THR A 76 -3.70 3.86 10.95
CA THR A 76 -2.77 4.89 10.48
C THR A 76 -1.44 4.87 11.22
N LEU A 77 -1.46 4.71 12.55
CA LEU A 77 -0.24 4.62 13.34
C LEU A 77 0.55 3.33 13.06
N ILE A 78 -0.12 2.23 12.77
CA ILE A 78 0.52 0.95 12.40
C ILE A 78 1.16 1.04 11.01
N GLY A 79 0.52 1.73 10.06
CA GLY A 79 1.03 1.90 8.70
C GLY A 79 2.18 2.91 8.58
N LEU A 80 2.21 3.92 9.48
CA LEU A 80 3.16 5.02 9.42
C LEU A 80 4.64 4.56 9.36
N PRO A 81 5.13 3.63 10.20
CA PRO A 81 6.52 3.16 10.10
C PRO A 81 6.86 2.54 8.74
N ALA A 82 5.96 1.73 8.17
CA ALA A 82 6.15 1.09 6.87
C ALA A 82 6.19 2.14 5.75
N GLY A 83 5.26 3.10 5.77
CA GLY A 83 5.24 4.23 4.84
C GLY A 83 6.52 5.08 4.91
N LEU A 84 6.89 5.54 6.11
CA LEU A 84 8.10 6.35 6.32
C LEU A 84 9.37 5.62 5.88
N THR A 85 9.49 4.33 6.21
CA THR A 85 10.64 3.51 5.80
C THR A 85 10.72 3.43 4.28
N PHE A 86 9.62 3.09 3.61
CA PHE A 86 9.61 2.98 2.15
C PHE A 86 9.97 4.31 1.48
N VAL A 87 9.38 5.42 1.93
CA VAL A 87 9.63 6.77 1.42
C VAL A 87 11.09 7.18 1.60
N TYR A 88 11.64 6.99 2.80
CA TYR A 88 13.03 7.29 3.10
C TYR A 88 13.99 6.58 2.14
N LEU A 89 13.75 5.29 1.87
CA LEU A 89 14.57 4.50 0.95
C LEU A 89 14.51 5.04 -0.48
N ARG A 90 13.35 5.53 -0.94
CA ARG A 90 13.21 6.14 -2.28
C ARG A 90 13.94 7.47 -2.38
N PHE A 91 13.83 8.32 -1.37
CA PHE A 91 14.59 9.55 -1.29
C PHE A 91 16.10 9.30 -1.28
N GLU A 92 16.56 8.32 -0.50
CA GLU A 92 17.96 7.93 -0.50
C GLU A 92 18.44 7.48 -1.88
N THR A 93 17.61 6.75 -2.65
CA THR A 93 17.93 6.37 -4.04
C THR A 93 18.11 7.61 -4.94
N VAL A 94 17.23 8.60 -4.79
CA VAL A 94 17.30 9.87 -5.54
C VAL A 94 18.60 10.61 -5.25
N TRP A 95 19.13 10.53 -4.03
CA TRP A 95 20.43 11.08 -3.64
C TRP A 95 21.63 10.16 -3.95
N GLY A 96 21.43 9.07 -4.69
CA GLY A 96 22.51 8.16 -5.12
C GLY A 96 22.90 7.11 -4.08
N GLY A 97 22.10 6.92 -3.02
CA GLY A 97 22.27 5.84 -2.05
C GLY A 97 21.68 4.51 -2.52
N GLN A 98 21.65 3.53 -1.61
CA GLN A 98 21.36 2.13 -1.96
C GLN A 98 19.88 1.86 -2.27
N GLY A 99 18.95 2.56 -1.60
CA GLY A 99 17.51 2.42 -1.86
C GLY A 99 16.85 1.13 -1.37
N ASP A 100 17.63 0.16 -0.89
CA ASP A 100 17.18 -1.06 -0.24
C ASP A 100 18.23 -1.50 0.79
N ARG A 101 17.87 -2.42 1.69
CA ARG A 101 18.81 -3.13 2.57
C ARG A 101 18.41 -4.60 2.63
N SER A 102 19.42 -5.47 2.60
CA SER A 102 19.23 -6.90 2.85
C SER A 102 19.15 -7.16 4.35
N LEU A 103 18.04 -7.74 4.81
CA LEU A 103 17.87 -8.14 6.20
C LEU A 103 18.07 -9.65 6.33
N THR A 104 18.88 -10.10 7.28
CA THR A 104 19.12 -11.52 7.58
C THR A 104 18.27 -12.02 8.75
N VAL A 105 17.18 -11.32 9.07
CA VAL A 105 16.25 -11.67 10.14
C VAL A 105 15.71 -13.08 9.91
N SER A 106 15.68 -13.91 10.96
CA SER A 106 15.19 -15.29 10.83
C SER A 106 13.70 -15.32 10.41
N PRO A 107 13.25 -16.34 9.65
CA PRO A 107 11.85 -16.46 9.25
C PRO A 107 10.89 -16.56 10.43
N GLN A 108 11.35 -17.09 11.55
CA GLN A 108 10.56 -17.26 12.78
C GLN A 108 10.06 -15.92 13.29
N TRP A 109 10.95 -14.92 13.34
CA TRP A 109 10.61 -13.55 13.74
C TRP A 109 9.65 -12.88 12.76
N VAL A 110 9.81 -13.13 11.45
CA VAL A 110 8.91 -12.61 10.41
C VAL A 110 7.52 -13.23 10.55
N VAL A 111 7.43 -14.55 10.74
CA VAL A 111 6.15 -15.24 10.96
C VAL A 111 5.47 -14.75 12.25
N LEU A 112 6.22 -14.55 13.32
CA LEU A 112 5.69 -13.98 14.56
C LEU A 112 5.13 -12.56 14.32
N LEU A 113 5.88 -11.71 13.62
CA LEU A 113 5.43 -10.36 13.27
C LEU A 113 4.15 -10.40 12.42
N VAL A 114 4.09 -11.27 11.41
CA VAL A 114 2.88 -11.49 10.59
C VAL A 114 1.72 -11.96 11.46
N GLY A 115 1.95 -12.88 12.40
CA GLY A 115 0.94 -13.34 13.35
C GLY A 115 0.40 -12.21 14.23
N ILE A 116 1.29 -11.39 14.80
CA ILE A 116 0.92 -10.20 15.58
C ILE A 116 0.11 -9.21 14.74
N LEU A 117 0.58 -8.89 13.53
CA LEU A 117 -0.13 -7.98 12.62
C LEU A 117 -1.51 -8.52 12.24
N THR A 118 -1.64 -9.83 12.03
CA THR A 118 -2.93 -10.49 11.72
C THR A 118 -3.90 -10.39 12.90
N LEU A 119 -3.40 -10.64 14.13
CA LEU A 119 -4.21 -10.48 15.35
C LEU A 119 -4.66 -9.04 15.55
N VAL A 120 -3.75 -8.07 15.36
CA VAL A 120 -4.05 -6.64 15.46
C VAL A 120 -5.05 -6.21 14.38
N ALA A 121 -4.87 -6.65 13.13
CA ALA A 121 -5.81 -6.39 12.04
C ALA A 121 -7.21 -6.97 12.32
N GLY A 122 -7.28 -8.21 12.82
CA GLY A 122 -8.53 -8.85 13.23
C GLY A 122 -9.19 -8.13 14.40
N TRP A 123 -8.41 -7.73 15.41
CA TRP A 123 -8.90 -6.92 16.53
C TRP A 123 -9.44 -5.57 16.08
N LEU A 124 -8.72 -4.86 15.21
CA LEU A 124 -9.15 -3.58 14.66
C LEU A 124 -10.43 -3.74 13.85
N SER A 125 -10.53 -4.79 13.05
CA SER A 125 -11.73 -5.11 12.28
C SER A 125 -12.93 -5.43 13.20
N ALA A 126 -12.70 -6.14 14.31
CA ALA A 126 -13.75 -6.38 15.30
C ALA A 126 -14.17 -5.08 16.01
N TRP A 127 -13.20 -4.23 16.38
CA TRP A 127 -13.45 -2.94 17.02
C TRP A 127 -14.23 -1.99 16.11
N THR A 128 -13.93 -1.93 14.80
CA THR A 128 -14.70 -1.10 13.86
C THR A 128 -16.17 -1.45 13.84
N PHE A 129 -16.49 -2.75 13.93
CA PHE A 129 -17.88 -3.17 14.02
C PHE A 129 -18.50 -2.69 15.33
N VAL A 130 -17.84 -2.89 16.48
CA VAL A 130 -18.36 -2.47 17.79
C VAL A 130 -18.55 -0.95 17.91
N GLU A 131 -17.68 -0.14 17.30
CA GLU A 131 -17.76 1.33 17.36
C GLU A 131 -18.79 1.92 16.39
N SER A 132 -19.29 1.15 15.43
CA SER A 132 -20.33 1.64 14.53
C SER A 132 -21.63 1.87 15.32
N PRO A 133 -22.26 3.06 15.20
CA PRO A 133 -23.34 3.51 16.10
C PRO A 133 -24.56 2.58 16.18
N ASP A 134 -24.73 1.68 15.20
CA ASP A 134 -25.86 0.75 15.10
C ASP A 134 -25.52 -0.70 15.50
N PHE A 135 -24.28 -0.99 15.89
CA PHE A 135 -23.84 -2.34 16.27
C PHE A 135 -24.24 -2.76 17.69
N SER A 136 -25.07 -1.96 18.36
CA SER A 136 -25.67 -2.31 19.66
C SER A 136 -26.74 -3.42 19.56
N SER A 137 -27.09 -3.90 18.36
CA SER A 137 -28.18 -4.87 18.13
C SER A 137 -27.86 -6.27 17.52
N PRO A 138 -26.74 -6.57 16.81
CA PRO A 138 -26.63 -7.84 16.08
C PRO A 138 -26.37 -9.06 16.96
N PHE A 139 -25.70 -8.91 18.11
CA PHE A 139 -25.42 -10.03 19.01
C PHE A 139 -26.60 -10.42 19.91
N GLN A 140 -27.70 -9.64 19.94
CA GLN A 140 -28.93 -10.09 20.59
C GLN A 140 -29.65 -11.17 19.77
N PHE A 141 -29.49 -11.18 18.44
CA PHE A 141 -30.10 -12.18 17.55
C PHE A 141 -29.51 -13.58 17.74
N LEU A 142 -28.18 -13.68 17.95
CA LEU A 142 -27.52 -14.94 18.29
C LEU A 142 -27.99 -15.55 19.64
N CYS A 143 -28.66 -14.75 20.48
CA CYS A 143 -29.16 -15.15 21.80
C CYS A 143 -30.70 -15.26 21.90
N ARG A 144 -31.47 -15.06 20.82
CA ARG A 144 -32.94 -15.23 20.82
C ARG A 144 -33.42 -15.99 19.59
N SER A 145 -33.97 -17.18 19.83
CA SER A 145 -34.51 -18.09 18.81
C SER A 145 -35.79 -17.62 18.10
N SER A 146 -36.19 -16.35 18.20
CA SER A 146 -37.51 -15.88 17.75
C SER A 146 -37.51 -14.75 16.70
N GLY A 147 -36.36 -14.35 16.14
CA GLY A 147 -36.27 -13.17 15.24
C GLY A 147 -36.16 -13.43 13.73
N ALA A 148 -36.09 -14.69 13.28
CA ALA A 148 -35.57 -15.00 11.94
C ALA A 148 -36.52 -14.77 10.74
N ALA A 149 -37.70 -14.15 10.92
CA ALA A 149 -38.74 -14.20 9.88
C ALA A 149 -39.17 -12.85 9.26
N SER A 150 -38.72 -11.68 9.74
CA SER A 150 -39.32 -10.41 9.28
C SER A 150 -38.42 -9.40 8.57
N ASP A 151 -37.08 -9.50 8.60
CA ASP A 151 -36.22 -8.42 8.05
C ASP A 151 -35.03 -8.93 7.22
N ALA A 152 -35.31 -9.68 6.16
CA ALA A 152 -34.27 -10.20 5.26
C ALA A 152 -33.57 -9.12 4.40
N THR A 153 -34.05 -7.87 4.40
CA THR A 153 -33.44 -6.75 3.66
C THR A 153 -32.56 -5.84 4.52
N SER A 154 -32.53 -6.00 5.85
CA SER A 154 -31.73 -5.21 6.79
C SER A 154 -30.90 -6.07 7.74
N LEU A 155 -30.35 -7.19 7.23
CA LEU A 155 -29.53 -8.15 7.99
C LEU A 155 -28.33 -7.52 8.74
N TRP A 156 -27.97 -6.27 8.45
CA TRP A 156 -26.91 -5.49 9.10
C TRP A 156 -27.40 -4.05 9.32
N GLY A 157 -28.12 -3.79 10.42
CA GLY A 157 -28.87 -2.55 10.68
C GLY A 157 -28.11 -1.21 10.79
N GLY A 158 -26.95 -1.06 10.15
CA GLY A 158 -26.21 0.21 10.05
C GLY A 158 -25.15 0.27 8.96
N ILE A 159 -24.92 -0.83 8.21
CA ILE A 159 -24.01 -0.86 7.06
C ILE A 159 -24.87 -0.94 5.80
N ASP A 160 -24.88 0.13 5.01
CA ASP A 160 -25.50 0.11 3.70
C ASP A 160 -24.64 -0.68 2.71
N VAL A 161 -24.76 -2.00 2.76
CA VAL A 161 -24.05 -2.95 1.88
C VAL A 161 -24.42 -2.78 0.40
N ALA A 162 -25.53 -2.09 0.10
CA ALA A 162 -25.93 -1.76 -1.25
C ALA A 162 -25.32 -0.43 -1.73
N SER A 163 -24.71 0.35 -0.84
CA SER A 163 -24.08 1.62 -1.21
C SER A 163 -22.87 1.42 -2.12
N LEU A 164 -22.69 2.37 -3.04
CA LEU A 164 -21.52 2.42 -3.92
C LEU A 164 -20.22 2.61 -3.13
N ASP A 165 -20.28 3.31 -2.00
CA ASP A 165 -19.15 3.58 -1.12
C ASP A 165 -18.68 2.32 -0.37
N PHE A 166 -19.62 1.52 0.15
CA PHE A 166 -19.30 0.19 0.68
C PHE A 166 -18.65 -0.68 -0.39
N ALA A 167 -19.27 -0.76 -1.58
CA ALA A 167 -18.76 -1.58 -2.68
C ALA A 167 -17.36 -1.16 -3.14
N ALA A 168 -17.12 0.15 -3.29
CA ALA A 168 -15.82 0.70 -3.69
C ALA A 168 -14.74 0.37 -2.65
N ASN A 169 -15.02 0.60 -1.37
CA ASN A 169 -14.04 0.36 -0.31
C ASN A 169 -13.77 -1.13 -0.06
N VAL A 170 -14.78 -2.01 -0.15
CA VAL A 170 -14.57 -3.46 -0.13
C VAL A 170 -13.72 -3.91 -1.33
N PHE A 171 -14.00 -3.38 -2.51
CA PHE A 171 -13.22 -3.68 -3.70
C PHE A 171 -11.75 -3.30 -3.52
N VAL A 172 -11.48 -2.07 -3.09
CA VAL A 172 -10.11 -1.59 -2.86
C VAL A 172 -9.42 -2.34 -1.72
N THR A 173 -10.14 -2.69 -0.66
CA THR A 173 -9.66 -3.56 0.42
C THR A 173 -9.12 -4.87 -0.15
N ILE A 174 -9.89 -5.52 -1.02
CA ILE A 174 -9.50 -6.79 -1.64
C ILE A 174 -8.29 -6.59 -2.57
N THR A 175 -8.33 -5.61 -3.48
CA THR A 175 -7.24 -5.43 -4.45
C THR A 175 -5.93 -5.05 -3.77
N TYR A 176 -5.96 -4.19 -2.74
CA TYR A 176 -4.76 -3.82 -1.99
C TYR A 176 -4.25 -4.98 -1.13
N GLY A 177 -5.15 -5.74 -0.51
CA GLY A 177 -4.79 -6.96 0.22
C GLY A 177 -4.09 -7.98 -0.69
N MET A 178 -4.59 -8.15 -1.92
CA MET A 178 -3.96 -9.02 -2.92
C MET A 178 -2.58 -8.50 -3.37
N VAL A 179 -2.42 -7.19 -3.58
CA VAL A 179 -1.10 -6.60 -3.89
C VAL A 179 -0.13 -6.86 -2.73
N GLY A 180 -0.54 -6.58 -1.48
CA GLY A 180 0.25 -6.85 -0.29
C GLY A 180 0.66 -8.33 -0.19
N TRP A 181 -0.26 -9.24 -0.49
CA TRP A 181 0.00 -10.68 -0.56
C TRP A 181 1.06 -11.05 -1.59
N TYR A 182 0.94 -10.58 -2.84
CA TYR A 182 1.94 -10.88 -3.88
C TYR A 182 3.33 -10.34 -3.52
N LEU A 183 3.41 -9.16 -2.90
CA LEU A 183 4.67 -8.59 -2.43
C LEU A 183 5.27 -9.40 -1.27
N ALA A 184 4.44 -9.83 -0.31
CA ALA A 184 4.86 -10.66 0.81
C ALA A 184 5.32 -12.06 0.36
N ASP A 185 4.58 -12.69 -0.57
CA ASP A 185 4.98 -13.98 -1.16
C ASP A 185 6.30 -13.85 -1.92
N HIS A 186 6.51 -12.75 -2.65
CA HIS A 186 7.79 -12.47 -3.28
C HIS A 186 8.93 -12.33 -2.25
N GLN A 187 8.69 -11.67 -1.12
CA GLN A 187 9.68 -11.60 -0.03
C GLN A 187 10.00 -12.99 0.54
N ALA A 188 9.00 -13.85 0.72
CA ALA A 188 9.21 -15.23 1.16
C ALA A 188 10.05 -16.03 0.16
N ARG A 189 9.74 -15.94 -1.14
CA ARG A 189 10.54 -16.57 -2.22
C ARG A 189 11.97 -16.05 -2.24
N ARG A 190 12.15 -14.72 -2.15
CA ARG A 190 13.47 -14.09 -2.09
C ARG A 190 14.29 -14.62 -0.92
N TYR A 191 13.69 -14.77 0.25
CA TYR A 191 14.39 -15.35 1.40
C TYR A 191 14.84 -16.79 1.13
N LEU A 192 13.97 -17.61 0.52
CA LEU A 192 14.31 -19.00 0.19
C LEU A 192 15.45 -19.12 -0.84
N THR A 193 15.60 -18.15 -1.74
CA THR A 193 16.64 -18.17 -2.78
C THR A 193 17.92 -17.42 -2.42
N GLU A 194 17.81 -16.30 -1.71
CA GLU A 194 18.94 -15.39 -1.40
C GLU A 194 19.34 -15.41 0.09
N GLY A 195 18.55 -16.04 0.97
CA GLY A 195 18.80 -16.05 2.42
C GLY A 195 18.57 -14.68 3.09
N ALA A 196 17.93 -13.74 2.42
CA ALA A 196 17.73 -12.37 2.90
C ALA A 196 16.38 -11.79 2.46
N TRP A 197 15.88 -10.83 3.25
CA TRP A 197 14.70 -10.03 2.95
C TRP A 197 15.07 -8.67 2.39
N SER A 198 14.19 -8.07 1.59
CA SER A 198 14.28 -6.66 1.20
C SER A 198 13.61 -5.78 2.25
N LEU A 199 14.33 -4.84 2.87
CA LEU A 199 13.69 -3.86 3.75
C LEU A 199 12.66 -3.04 2.97
N SER A 200 12.97 -2.66 1.72
CA SER A 200 12.04 -1.91 0.87
C SER A 200 10.81 -2.74 0.52
N GLY A 201 10.99 -4.02 0.17
CA GLY A 201 9.91 -4.93 -0.15
C GLY A 201 9.00 -5.23 1.05
N ILE A 202 9.57 -5.44 2.25
CA ILE A 202 8.79 -5.59 3.50
C ILE A 202 8.00 -4.32 3.80
N ALA A 203 8.64 -3.16 3.72
CA ALA A 203 7.98 -1.87 3.97
C ALA A 203 6.82 -1.64 2.99
N LEU A 204 7.03 -1.92 1.69
CA LEU A 204 5.98 -1.80 0.69
C LEU A 204 4.82 -2.78 0.93
N SER A 205 5.11 -4.02 1.32
CA SER A 205 4.08 -5.01 1.68
C SER A 205 3.24 -4.52 2.86
N GLY A 206 3.90 -3.98 3.90
CA GLY A 206 3.24 -3.39 5.06
C GLY A 206 2.32 -2.22 4.68
N VAL A 207 2.77 -1.33 3.80
CA VAL A 207 1.95 -0.23 3.26
C VAL A 207 0.65 -0.78 2.67
N PHE A 208 0.71 -1.73 1.74
CA PHE A 208 -0.49 -2.26 1.10
C PHE A 208 -1.46 -2.96 2.06
N PHE A 209 -0.96 -3.74 3.02
CA PHE A 209 -1.84 -4.35 4.03
C PHE A 209 -2.52 -3.31 4.93
N THR A 210 -1.79 -2.27 5.35
CA THR A 210 -2.40 -1.21 6.16
C THR A 210 -3.39 -0.36 5.36
N CYS A 211 -3.12 -0.06 4.09
CA CYS A 211 -4.08 0.60 3.23
C CYS A 211 -5.34 -0.26 3.01
N ALA A 212 -5.20 -1.58 2.81
CA ALA A 212 -6.34 -2.50 2.73
C ALA A 212 -7.19 -2.44 4.02
N GLN A 213 -6.54 -2.45 5.18
CA GLN A 213 -7.23 -2.33 6.46
C GLN A 213 -7.94 -0.98 6.62
N MET A 214 -7.36 0.13 6.16
CA MET A 214 -8.03 1.45 6.17
C MET A 214 -9.28 1.46 5.30
N HIS A 215 -9.20 0.91 4.09
CA HIS A 215 -10.37 0.79 3.22
C HIS A 215 -11.45 -0.12 3.83
N PHE A 216 -11.06 -1.14 4.60
CA PHE A 216 -12.03 -1.93 5.35
C PHE A 216 -12.72 -1.08 6.42
N VAL A 217 -11.98 -0.29 7.20
CA VAL A 217 -12.57 0.66 8.18
C VAL A 217 -13.54 1.60 7.46
N ASN A 218 -13.17 2.12 6.30
CA ASN A 218 -14.02 3.03 5.52
C ASN A 218 -15.30 2.35 5.03
N ALA A 219 -15.22 1.11 4.53
CA ALA A 219 -16.40 0.37 4.07
C ALA A 219 -17.47 0.24 5.15
N VAL A 220 -17.07 0.09 6.42
CA VAL A 220 -17.99 -0.16 7.54
C VAL A 220 -18.27 1.09 8.38
N THR A 221 -17.80 2.27 7.95
CA THR A 221 -18.05 3.55 8.63
C THR A 221 -18.77 4.53 7.70
N PRO A 222 -19.68 5.37 8.22
CA PRO A 222 -20.38 6.38 7.41
C PRO A 222 -19.41 7.26 6.62
N GLY A 223 -19.62 7.35 5.30
CA GLY A 223 -18.78 8.11 4.37
C GLY A 223 -19.37 9.46 3.97
N ASP A 224 -18.55 10.27 3.32
CA ASP A 224 -18.97 11.49 2.63
C ASP A 224 -18.77 11.35 1.10
N SER A 225 -19.35 12.27 0.33
CA SER A 225 -19.31 12.24 -1.14
C SER A 225 -17.92 12.49 -1.73
N LEU A 226 -17.04 13.17 -0.99
CA LEU A 226 -15.68 13.46 -1.43
C LEU A 226 -14.78 12.22 -1.31
N ARG A 227 -14.95 11.43 -0.24
CA ARG A 227 -14.32 10.12 -0.05
C ARG A 227 -14.63 9.20 -1.22
N LEU A 228 -15.92 9.07 -1.56
CA LEU A 228 -16.40 8.22 -2.65
C LEU A 228 -15.77 8.61 -4.00
N ALA A 229 -15.69 9.90 -4.30
CA ALA A 229 -15.10 10.36 -5.56
C ALA A 229 -13.64 9.92 -5.72
N VAL A 230 -12.86 9.96 -4.63
CA VAL A 230 -11.45 9.52 -4.65
C VAL A 230 -11.34 8.00 -4.71
N ASP A 231 -12.17 7.26 -3.99
CA ASP A 231 -12.17 5.80 -4.00
C ASP A 231 -12.56 5.24 -5.39
N LEU A 232 -13.50 5.89 -6.09
CA LEU A 232 -13.87 5.53 -7.46
C LEU A 232 -12.72 5.70 -8.46
N ILE A 233 -11.82 6.67 -8.25
CA ILE A 233 -10.57 6.81 -9.03
C ILE A 233 -9.57 5.73 -8.62
N GLY A 234 -9.56 5.36 -7.34
CA GLY A 234 -8.74 4.27 -6.80
C GLY A 234 -9.04 2.91 -7.43
N ILE A 235 -10.30 2.62 -7.78
CA ILE A 235 -10.70 1.35 -8.40
C ILE A 235 -9.90 1.03 -9.67
N PRO A 236 -9.95 1.82 -10.77
CA PRO A 236 -9.22 1.49 -12.00
C PRO A 236 -7.71 1.47 -11.78
N ALA A 237 -7.18 2.36 -10.94
CA ALA A 237 -5.76 2.37 -10.60
C ALA A 237 -5.34 1.09 -9.84
N SER A 238 -6.17 0.59 -8.93
CA SER A 238 -5.93 -0.65 -8.18
C SER A 238 -6.00 -1.89 -9.06
N VAL A 239 -6.93 -1.93 -10.03
CA VAL A 239 -7.02 -3.03 -11.01
C VAL A 239 -5.77 -3.07 -11.88
N TYR A 240 -5.37 -1.93 -12.44
CA TYR A 240 -4.17 -1.84 -13.26
C TYR A 240 -2.94 -2.25 -12.46
N PHE A 241 -2.77 -1.72 -11.25
CA PHE A 241 -1.59 -2.04 -10.43
C PHE A 241 -1.57 -3.50 -9.98
N LEU A 242 -2.72 -4.07 -9.60
CA LEU A 242 -2.83 -5.50 -9.26
C LEU A 242 -2.47 -6.38 -10.46
N TRP A 243 -2.91 -6.03 -11.66
CA TRP A 243 -2.53 -6.75 -12.88
C TRP A 243 -1.01 -6.72 -13.09
N ILE A 244 -0.38 -5.55 -12.94
CA ILE A 244 1.08 -5.40 -13.06
C ILE A 244 1.82 -6.18 -11.97
N VAL A 245 1.43 -6.07 -10.71
CA VAL A 245 2.07 -6.79 -9.60
C VAL A 245 1.93 -8.29 -9.78
N LYS A 246 0.76 -8.78 -10.22
CA LYS A 246 0.56 -10.19 -10.54
C LYS A 246 1.47 -10.65 -11.68
N GLN A 247 1.63 -9.85 -12.73
CA GLN A 247 2.52 -10.17 -13.85
C GLN A 247 3.99 -10.19 -13.40
N VAL A 248 4.43 -9.18 -12.64
CA VAL A 248 5.78 -9.14 -12.07
C VAL A 248 5.99 -10.35 -11.16
N HIS A 249 5.00 -10.69 -10.33
CA HIS A 249 5.06 -11.85 -9.43
C HIS A 249 5.19 -13.17 -10.19
N SER A 250 4.38 -13.40 -11.24
CA SER A 250 4.46 -14.61 -12.06
C SER A 250 5.78 -14.74 -12.80
N ASP A 251 6.34 -13.60 -13.22
CA ASP A 251 7.55 -13.54 -14.06
C ASP A 251 8.84 -13.36 -13.22
N SER A 252 8.72 -13.27 -11.87
CA SER A 252 9.76 -12.81 -10.93
C SER A 252 10.98 -13.71 -10.74
N VAL A 253 11.11 -14.83 -11.45
CA VAL A 253 12.38 -15.59 -11.48
C VAL A 253 13.50 -14.76 -12.14
N LEU A 254 13.16 -13.67 -12.84
CA LEU A 254 14.13 -12.83 -13.56
C LEU A 254 14.23 -11.35 -13.09
N ASP A 255 13.32 -10.80 -12.30
CA ASP A 255 13.03 -9.35 -12.43
C ASP A 255 12.72 -8.53 -11.15
N TRP A 256 13.44 -8.72 -10.04
CA TRP A 256 13.42 -7.71 -8.95
C TRP A 256 14.72 -6.91 -8.87
N ASN A 257 15.86 -7.59 -9.06
CA ASN A 257 17.19 -6.97 -9.12
C ASN A 257 17.78 -6.97 -10.54
N ARG A 258 17.08 -7.56 -11.53
CA ARG A 258 17.48 -7.60 -12.94
C ARG A 258 16.30 -7.24 -13.86
N ARG A 259 15.86 -5.99 -13.76
CA ARG A 259 15.16 -5.14 -14.74
C ARG A 259 14.12 -5.80 -15.66
N PRO A 260 12.94 -5.20 -15.88
CA PRO A 260 12.06 -5.62 -16.95
C PRO A 260 12.85 -5.49 -18.23
N LEU A 261 13.19 -6.62 -18.84
CA LEU A 261 13.77 -6.66 -20.18
C LEU A 261 12.67 -6.30 -21.17
N VAL A 262 12.24 -5.05 -21.13
CA VAL A 262 11.78 -4.35 -22.32
C VAL A 262 12.91 -3.40 -22.69
N GLY A 263 13.88 -3.95 -23.41
CA GLY A 263 15.10 -3.26 -23.83
C GLY A 263 16.24 -3.45 -22.83
N THR A 264 17.14 -4.38 -23.14
CA THR A 264 18.55 -4.29 -22.75
C THR A 264 18.99 -2.83 -22.84
N ALA A 265 19.28 -2.20 -21.70
CA ALA A 265 20.08 -0.97 -21.72
C ALA A 265 21.45 -1.40 -22.24
N GLY A 266 21.70 -1.17 -23.53
CA GLY A 266 23.01 -1.35 -24.12
C GLY A 266 24.04 -0.60 -23.29
N LEU A 267 25.23 -1.21 -23.16
CA LEU A 267 26.42 -0.47 -22.77
C LEU A 267 26.44 0.86 -23.54
N PRO A 268 26.77 1.99 -22.90
CA PRO A 268 26.79 3.28 -23.58
C PRO A 268 27.62 3.16 -24.87
N ALA A 269 27.01 3.53 -26.01
CA ALA A 269 27.59 3.36 -27.34
C ALA A 269 28.91 4.14 -27.55
N ARG A 270 29.31 4.97 -26.58
CA ARG A 270 30.59 5.66 -26.58
C ARG A 270 31.33 5.33 -25.29
N ARG A 271 32.49 4.68 -25.43
CA ARG A 271 33.51 4.70 -24.37
C ARG A 271 33.82 6.16 -24.04
N SER A 272 34.02 6.43 -22.75
CA SER A 272 34.55 7.71 -22.31
C SER A 272 35.84 7.99 -23.08
N PRO A 273 36.07 9.21 -23.61
CA PRO A 273 37.37 9.59 -24.18
C PRO A 273 38.53 9.49 -23.16
N TRP A 274 38.18 9.30 -21.89
CA TRP A 274 39.09 9.21 -20.75
C TRP A 274 39.13 7.81 -20.14
N SER A 275 38.47 6.80 -20.73
CA SER A 275 38.76 5.42 -20.36
C SER A 275 40.13 5.07 -20.90
N ALA A 276 41.14 5.11 -20.05
CA ALA A 276 42.49 4.72 -20.39
C ALA A 276 42.50 3.26 -20.87
N ASP A 277 42.77 3.04 -22.15
CA ASP A 277 43.07 1.72 -22.67
C ASP A 277 44.46 1.29 -22.17
N SER A 278 44.48 0.19 -21.43
CA SER A 278 45.54 -0.83 -21.33
C SER A 278 47.00 -0.36 -21.43
N SER A 279 47.67 -0.31 -20.28
CA SER A 279 49.06 -0.80 -20.23
C SER A 279 49.06 -2.32 -20.39
N ALA A 280 50.00 -2.82 -21.20
CA ALA A 280 50.43 -4.21 -21.35
C ALA A 280 49.72 -5.07 -22.40
N ASP A 281 49.91 -4.69 -23.67
CA ASP A 281 50.21 -5.64 -24.74
C ASP A 281 51.36 -5.05 -25.57
N ARG A 282 52.59 -5.26 -25.10
CA ARG A 282 53.83 -5.24 -25.89
C ARG A 282 55.00 -5.70 -25.01
N ALA A 283 55.49 -6.91 -25.32
CA ALA A 283 56.77 -7.53 -24.97
C ALA A 283 56.99 -7.91 -23.49
#